data_AF-A0AAD5ZN20-F1
#
_entry.id   AF-A0AAD5ZN20-F1
#
_cell.length_a   1.000
_cell.length_b   1.000
_cell.length_c   1.000
_cell.angle_alpha   90.00
_cell.angle_beta   90.00
_cell.angle_gamma   90.00
#
_symmetry.space_group_name_H-M   'P 1'
#
loop_
_entity.id
_entity.type
_entity.pdbx_description
1 polymer ?
#
loop_
_entity_poly.entity_id
_entity_poly.type
_entity_poly.pdbx_seq_one_letter_code
_entity_poly.pdbx_strand_id
1 'polypeptide(L)'
;MSKALRSIFIFVRVGIAAALAVGAIIMATSHYSTNFFGITMEAKFQYTPSFKYFVIANAIASAYNLVVVFVPTGSPLSGLVIMCDTIMAMLLTGAMAATGAISELAKNGNAHAGWLPICNQIQPYCDHVSGSLISAFVGLIVFVLFMLYNIFKIVSLDLHVCR
;
A
#
# COMPACT_ATOMS: atom_id res chain seq x y z
N MET A 1 -10.99 27.20 7.35
CA MET A 1 -11.20 25.78 7.71
C MET A 1 -11.28 25.67 9.23
N SER A 2 -12.30 25.03 9.80
CA SER A 2 -12.43 24.90 11.25
C SER A 2 -11.27 24.06 11.82
N LYS A 3 -10.80 24.37 13.03
CA LYS A 3 -9.73 23.62 13.71
C LYS A 3 -10.04 22.11 13.77
N ALA A 4 -11.32 21.76 13.94
CA ALA A 4 -11.82 20.39 13.93
C ALA A 4 -11.59 19.66 12.59
N LEU A 5 -11.86 20.31 11.45
CA LEU A 5 -11.69 19.67 10.14
C LEU A 5 -10.20 19.43 9.81
N ARG A 6 -9.33 20.32 10.26
CA ARG A 6 -7.87 20.15 10.12
C ARG A 6 -7.36 18.97 10.96
N SER A 7 -7.83 18.81 12.19
CA SER A 7 -7.47 17.66 13.02
C SER A 7 -7.91 16.34 12.37
N ILE A 8 -9.13 16.25 11.84
CA ILE A 8 -9.63 15.05 11.15
C ILE A 8 -8.73 14.69 9.96
N PHE A 9 -8.35 15.67 9.14
CA PHE A 9 -7.46 15.44 7.99
C PHE A 9 -6.11 14.84 8.40
N ILE A 10 -5.54 15.33 9.50
CA ILE A 10 -4.27 14.83 10.05
C ILE A 10 -4.44 13.39 10.54
N PHE A 11 -5.50 13.10 11.32
CA PHE A 11 -5.76 11.75 11.83
C PHE A 11 -5.91 10.73 10.69
N VAL A 12 -6.61 11.09 9.62
CA VAL A 12 -6.78 10.20 8.46
C VAL A 12 -5.44 9.93 7.78
N ARG A 13 -4.61 10.96 7.52
CA ARG A 13 -3.28 10.80 6.91
C ARG A 13 -2.35 9.94 7.76
N VAL A 14 -2.34 10.15 9.07
CA VAL A 14 -1.54 9.34 10.01
C VAL A 14 -2.04 7.89 10.04
N GLY A 15 -3.35 7.67 10.04
CA GLY A 15 -3.94 6.33 9.97
C GLY A 15 -3.57 5.58 8.69
N ILE A 16 -3.60 6.27 7.54
CA ILE A 16 -3.15 5.70 6.27
C ILE A 16 -1.65 5.36 6.33
N ALA A 17 -0.82 6.29 6.80
CA ALA A 17 0.62 6.05 6.93
C ALA A 17 0.90 4.82 7.82
N ALA A 18 0.22 4.71 8.95
CA ALA A 18 0.34 3.57 9.85
C ALA A 18 -0.07 2.25 9.18
N ALA A 19 -1.19 2.20 8.46
CA ALA A 19 -1.65 1.00 7.76
C ALA A 19 -0.65 0.52 6.69
N LEU A 20 -0.10 1.45 5.90
CA LEU A 20 0.90 1.16 4.87
C LEU A 20 2.23 0.72 5.49
N ALA A 21 2.66 1.38 6.57
CA ALA A 21 3.86 1.01 7.31
C ALA A 21 3.73 -0.39 7.93
N VAL A 22 2.58 -0.71 8.54
CA VAL A 22 2.30 -2.05 9.08
C VAL A 22 2.37 -3.10 7.97
N GLY A 23 1.73 -2.86 6.82
CA GLY A 23 1.84 -3.76 5.66
C GLY A 23 3.29 -3.99 5.22
N ALA A 24 4.06 -2.91 5.08
CA ALA A 24 5.48 -2.98 4.70
C ALA A 24 6.33 -3.73 5.74
N ILE A 25 6.12 -3.47 7.04
CA ILE A 25 6.85 -4.12 8.13
C ILE A 25 6.54 -5.60 8.16
N ILE A 26 5.25 -5.97 8.11
CA ILE A 26 4.84 -7.39 8.07
C ILE A 26 5.53 -8.07 6.89
N MET A 27 5.50 -7.51 5.68
CA MET A 27 6.18 -8.13 4.53
C MET A 27 7.71 -8.16 4.64
N ALA A 28 8.32 -7.16 5.28
CA ALA A 28 9.76 -7.12 5.51
C ALA A 28 10.20 -8.13 6.57
N THR A 29 9.39 -8.39 7.60
CA THR A 29 9.69 -9.33 8.67
C THR A 29 9.36 -10.78 8.31
N SER A 30 8.67 -11.04 7.20
CA SER A 30 8.53 -12.40 6.64
C SER A 30 9.86 -12.91 6.08
N HIS A 31 10.80 -13.20 6.97
CA HIS A 31 11.97 -14.01 6.69
C HIS A 31 11.64 -15.45 7.12
N TYR A 32 11.46 -16.37 6.17
CA TYR A 32 11.22 -17.77 6.49
C TYR A 32 12.09 -18.66 5.60
N SER A 33 13.04 -19.38 6.21
CA SER A 33 13.80 -20.45 5.54
C SER A 33 13.23 -21.79 5.98
N THR A 34 12.84 -22.64 5.04
CA THR A 34 12.44 -24.02 5.36
C THR A 34 13.27 -25.02 4.56
N ASN A 35 13.70 -26.10 5.20
CA ASN A 35 14.44 -27.18 4.56
C ASN A 35 13.45 -28.18 3.98
N PHE A 36 13.48 -28.39 2.66
CA PHE A 36 12.67 -29.40 1.99
C PHE A 36 13.59 -30.34 1.18
N PHE A 37 13.49 -31.65 1.43
CA PHE A 37 14.20 -32.70 0.67
C PHE A 37 15.74 -32.55 0.63
N GLY A 38 16.37 -32.10 1.72
CA GLY A 38 17.82 -31.87 1.75
C GLY A 38 18.29 -30.63 0.99
N ILE A 39 17.36 -29.81 0.51
CA ILE A 39 17.60 -28.53 -0.18
C ILE A 39 17.03 -27.41 0.72
N THR A 40 17.90 -26.49 1.15
CA THR A 40 17.52 -25.25 1.86
C THR A 40 16.75 -24.33 0.90
N MET A 41 15.43 -24.26 1.02
CA MET A 41 14.60 -23.31 0.27
C MET A 41 14.45 -22.03 1.08
N GLU A 42 15.24 -21.02 0.70
CA GLU A 42 15.23 -19.72 1.36
C GLU A 42 14.19 -18.80 0.69
N ALA A 43 12.97 -18.77 1.21
CA ALA A 43 11.94 -17.84 0.75
C ALA A 43 12.11 -16.49 1.46
N LYS A 44 13.04 -15.67 0.95
CA LYS A 44 13.16 -14.26 1.34
C LYS A 44 12.30 -13.38 0.44
N PHE A 45 11.68 -12.36 1.03
CA PHE A 45 11.06 -11.24 0.30
C PHE A 45 12.02 -10.61 -0.73
N GLN A 46 13.33 -10.75 -0.50
CA GLN A 46 14.39 -10.23 -1.36
C GLN A 46 14.61 -11.00 -2.67
N TYR A 47 14.03 -12.18 -2.84
CA TYR A 47 14.17 -12.92 -4.11
C TYR A 47 13.01 -12.66 -5.07
N THR A 48 11.87 -12.15 -4.57
CA THR A 48 10.71 -11.82 -5.41
C THR A 48 10.65 -10.32 -5.67
N PRO A 49 10.85 -9.85 -6.91
CA PRO A 49 10.86 -8.42 -7.22
C PRO A 49 9.52 -7.73 -6.89
N SER A 50 8.40 -8.43 -7.00
CA SER A 50 7.07 -7.90 -6.64
C SER A 50 6.96 -7.55 -5.15
N PHE A 51 7.49 -8.39 -4.26
CA PHE A 51 7.46 -8.15 -2.81
C PHE A 51 8.38 -7.00 -2.41
N LYS A 52 9.56 -6.89 -3.04
CA LYS A 52 10.41 -5.70 -2.89
C LYS A 52 9.68 -4.42 -3.29
N TYR A 53 9.04 -4.45 -4.46
CA TYR A 53 8.32 -3.30 -4.97
C TYR A 53 7.18 -2.89 -4.04
N PHE A 54 6.43 -3.84 -3.48
CA PHE A 54 5.42 -3.58 -2.46
C PHE A 54 5.99 -2.91 -1.21
N VAL A 55 7.05 -3.44 -0.62
CA VAL A 55 7.65 -2.87 0.59
C VAL A 55 8.13 -1.44 0.33
N ILE A 56 8.84 -1.22 -0.79
CA ILE A 56 9.37 0.10 -1.15
C ILE A 56 8.23 1.09 -1.43
N ALA A 57 7.22 0.71 -2.22
CA ALA A 57 6.09 1.57 -2.54
C ALA A 57 5.29 1.98 -1.29
N ASN A 58 5.00 1.02 -0.40
CA ASN A 58 4.31 1.30 0.87
C ASN A 58 5.14 2.20 1.80
N ALA A 59 6.46 2.01 1.85
CA ALA A 59 7.35 2.85 2.65
C ALA A 59 7.38 4.30 2.14
N ILE A 60 7.52 4.50 0.82
CA ILE A 60 7.47 5.84 0.20
C ILE A 60 6.12 6.50 0.47
N ALA A 61 5.02 5.76 0.29
CA ALA A 61 3.67 6.27 0.55
C ALA A 61 3.42 6.63 2.01
N SER A 62 3.95 5.83 2.95
CA SER A 62 3.90 6.14 4.37
C SER A 62 4.66 7.44 4.68
N ALA A 63 5.90 7.56 4.21
CA ALA A 63 6.70 8.77 4.41
C ALA A 63 6.03 10.01 3.80
N TYR A 64 5.50 9.90 2.59
CA TYR A 64 4.77 10.96 1.92
C TYR A 64 3.55 11.44 2.75
N ASN A 65 2.73 10.53 3.26
CA ASN A 65 1.57 10.90 4.07
C ASN A 65 1.96 11.61 5.37
N LEU A 66 3.11 11.29 5.98
CA LEU A 66 3.64 12.02 7.12
C LEU A 66 4.17 13.41 6.75
N VAL A 67 4.85 13.55 5.61
CA VAL A 67 5.36 14.85 5.13
C VAL A 67 4.19 15.80 4.83
N VAL A 68 3.12 15.31 4.21
CA VAL A 68 1.93 16.12 3.86
C VAL A 68 1.24 16.70 5.11
N VAL A 69 1.34 16.04 6.28
CA VAL A 69 0.78 16.57 7.54
C VAL A 69 1.41 17.90 7.95
N PHE A 70 2.68 18.14 7.59
CA PHE A 70 3.38 19.39 7.92
C PHE A 70 3.07 20.54 6.94
N VAL A 71 2.39 20.26 5.82
CA VAL A 71 2.08 21.28 4.81
C VAL A 71 0.96 22.20 5.31
N PRO A 72 1.16 23.54 5.32
CA PRO A 72 0.13 24.48 5.74
C PRO A 72 -1.07 24.45 4.80
N THR A 73 -2.26 24.28 5.38
CA THR A 73 -3.54 24.29 4.69
C THR A 73 -3.89 25.71 4.25
N GLY A 74 -3.99 25.95 2.94
CA GLY A 74 -4.23 27.28 2.34
C GLY A 74 -3.10 27.81 1.47
N SER A 75 -2.02 27.04 1.29
CA SER A 75 -0.99 27.34 0.29
C SER A 75 -1.47 27.01 -1.14
N PRO A 76 -0.94 27.68 -2.18
CA PRO A 76 -1.20 27.33 -3.58
C PRO A 76 -0.76 25.90 -3.96
N LEU A 77 -0.06 25.21 -3.04
CA LEU A 77 0.42 23.84 -3.20
C LEU A 77 -0.68 22.77 -3.10
N SER A 78 -1.94 23.15 -2.84
CA SER A 78 -3.05 22.18 -2.77
C SER A 78 -3.21 21.37 -4.06
N GLY A 79 -3.00 21.98 -5.23
CA GLY A 79 -3.04 21.26 -6.50
C GLY A 79 -1.90 20.26 -6.66
N LEU A 80 -0.70 20.62 -6.18
CA LEU A 80 0.46 19.73 -6.17
C LEU A 80 0.23 18.51 -5.27
N VAL A 81 -0.38 18.70 -4.09
CA VAL A 81 -0.71 17.59 -3.18
C VAL A 81 -1.68 16.62 -3.84
N ILE A 82 -2.70 17.10 -4.57
CA ILE A 82 -3.63 16.22 -5.29
C ILE A 82 -2.91 15.43 -6.38
N MET A 83 -2.04 16.09 -7.16
CA MET A 83 -1.26 15.42 -8.20
C MET A 83 -0.30 14.37 -7.60
N CYS A 84 0.35 14.68 -6.48
CA CYS A 84 1.17 13.70 -5.78
C CYS A 84 0.31 12.56 -5.22
N ASP A 85 -0.87 12.84 -4.66
CA ASP A 85 -1.78 11.82 -4.14
C ASP A 85 -2.21 10.82 -5.22
N THR A 86 -2.52 11.28 -6.44
CA THR A 86 -2.89 10.39 -7.55
C THR A 86 -1.73 9.50 -7.99
N ILE A 87 -0.51 10.06 -8.08
CA ILE A 87 0.71 9.28 -8.39
C ILE A 87 0.94 8.21 -7.32
N MET A 88 0.80 8.56 -6.04
CA MET A 88 0.96 7.60 -4.95
C MET A 88 -0.11 6.50 -4.96
N ALA A 89 -1.35 6.84 -5.32
CA ALA A 89 -2.42 5.85 -5.46
C ALA A 89 -2.12 4.85 -6.59
N MET A 90 -1.64 5.35 -7.73
CA MET A 90 -1.25 4.49 -8.86
C MET A 90 -0.06 3.59 -8.50
N LEU A 91 0.96 4.15 -7.84
CA LEU A 91 2.14 3.41 -7.37
C LEU A 91 1.73 2.25 -6.46
N LEU A 92 0.91 2.53 -5.43
CA LEU A 92 0.42 1.53 -4.48
C LEU A 92 -0.44 0.47 -5.16
N THR A 93 -1.35 0.87 -6.05
CA THR A 93 -2.23 -0.06 -6.77
C THR A 93 -1.41 -1.02 -7.63
N GLY A 94 -0.41 -0.51 -8.36
CA GLY A 94 0.48 -1.34 -9.16
C GLY A 94 1.29 -2.32 -8.31
N ALA A 95 1.77 -1.87 -7.14
CA ALA A 95 2.52 -2.71 -6.23
C ALA A 95 1.67 -3.84 -5.61
N MET A 96 0.43 -3.53 -5.25
CA MET A 96 -0.55 -4.51 -4.77
C MET A 96 -0.96 -5.49 -5.85
N ALA A 97 -1.19 -5.03 -7.09
CA ALA A 97 -1.53 -5.91 -8.20
C ALA A 97 -0.40 -6.90 -8.52
N ALA A 98 0.85 -6.42 -8.60
CA ALA A 98 2.01 -7.28 -8.85
C ALA A 98 2.21 -8.31 -7.74
N THR A 99 2.04 -7.90 -6.48
CA THR A 99 2.15 -8.79 -5.31
C THR A 99 1.00 -9.78 -5.25
N GLY A 100 -0.22 -9.31 -5.53
CA GLY A 100 -1.43 -10.12 -5.60
C GLY A 100 -1.29 -11.23 -6.62
N ALA A 101 -0.83 -10.91 -7.84
CA ALA A 101 -0.60 -11.90 -8.89
C ALA A 101 0.41 -12.98 -8.47
N ILE A 102 1.54 -12.59 -7.88
CA ILE A 102 2.52 -13.58 -7.38
C ILE A 102 1.98 -14.38 -6.20
N SER A 103 1.19 -13.76 -5.31
CA SER A 103 0.57 -14.45 -4.18
C SER A 103 -0.46 -15.49 -4.63
N GLU A 104 -1.20 -15.20 -5.71
CA GLU A 104 -2.18 -16.13 -6.29
C GLU A 104 -1.46 -17.33 -6.93
N LEU A 105 -0.39 -17.06 -7.67
CA LEU A 105 0.47 -18.11 -8.22
C LEU A 105 1.14 -18.94 -7.11
N ALA A 106 1.50 -18.33 -5.98
CA ALA A 106 2.06 -19.07 -4.84
C ALA A 106 1.04 -19.98 -4.15
N LYS A 107 -0.24 -19.59 -4.13
CA LYS A 107 -1.34 -20.37 -3.53
C LYS A 107 -1.82 -21.50 -4.45
N ASN A 108 -2.18 -21.16 -5.67
CA ASN A 108 -2.84 -22.10 -6.59
C ASN A 108 -1.88 -22.77 -7.56
N GLY A 109 -0.69 -22.19 -7.79
CA GLY A 109 0.21 -22.62 -8.85
C GLY A 109 -0.35 -22.34 -10.25
N ASN A 110 0.41 -22.73 -11.27
CA ASN A 110 -0.06 -22.80 -12.65
C ASN A 110 0.65 -23.94 -13.37
N ALA A 111 -0.03 -25.07 -13.53
CA ALA A 111 0.53 -26.25 -14.18
C ALA A 111 0.94 -25.99 -15.64
N HIS A 112 0.25 -25.09 -16.35
CA HIS A 112 0.58 -24.76 -17.74
C HIS A 112 1.89 -23.97 -17.87
N ALA A 113 2.23 -23.18 -16.85
CA ALA A 113 3.49 -22.44 -16.76
C ALA A 113 4.57 -23.20 -15.97
N GLY A 114 4.29 -24.41 -15.49
CA GLY A 114 5.20 -25.19 -14.63
C GLY A 114 5.38 -24.62 -13.22
N TRP A 115 4.51 -23.71 -12.76
CA TRP A 115 4.56 -23.14 -11.43
C TRP A 115 3.86 -24.04 -10.42
N LEU A 116 4.61 -24.58 -9.46
CA LEU A 116 4.05 -25.39 -8.38
C LEU A 116 3.55 -24.51 -7.22
N PRO A 117 2.46 -24.91 -6.52
CA PRO A 117 1.94 -24.19 -5.37
C PRO A 117 2.91 -24.29 -4.18
N ILE A 118 3.45 -23.15 -3.76
CA ILE A 118 4.46 -23.05 -2.68
C ILE A 118 3.76 -22.95 -1.31
N CYS A 119 2.60 -22.31 -1.23
CA CYS A 119 1.90 -22.07 0.03
C CYS A 119 1.40 -23.36 0.73
N ASN A 120 1.27 -24.48 0.01
CA ASN A 120 0.93 -25.77 0.61
C ASN A 120 2.05 -26.35 1.49
N GLN A 121 3.28 -25.89 1.29
CA GLN A 121 4.47 -26.39 1.99
C GLN A 121 4.92 -25.44 3.12
N ILE A 122 4.64 -24.13 2.99
CA ILE A 122 5.03 -23.09 3.94
C ILE A 122 3.82 -22.20 4.28
N GLN A 123 2.81 -22.77 4.92
CA GLN A 123 1.62 -22.06 5.38
C GLN A 123 1.93 -20.77 6.18
N PRO A 124 2.81 -20.77 7.21
CA PRO A 124 3.00 -19.56 8.03
C PRO A 124 3.58 -18.37 7.25
N TYR A 125 4.40 -18.61 6.24
CA TYR A 125 4.90 -17.56 5.34
C TYR A 125 3.76 -16.99 4.49
N CYS A 126 2.90 -17.86 3.95
CA CYS A 126 1.78 -17.46 3.10
C CYS A 126 0.71 -16.67 3.86
N ASP A 127 0.48 -17.02 5.14
CA ASP A 127 -0.43 -16.29 6.02
C ASP A 127 0.10 -14.89 6.32
N HIS A 128 1.40 -14.75 6.57
CA HIS A 128 2.05 -13.47 6.83
C HIS A 128 2.00 -12.53 5.60
N VAL A 129 2.27 -13.07 4.41
CA VAL A 129 2.14 -12.34 3.14
C VAL A 129 0.70 -11.93 2.87
N SER A 130 -0.26 -12.83 3.09
CA SER A 130 -1.69 -12.53 2.93
C SER A 130 -2.15 -11.44 3.91
N GLY A 131 -1.73 -11.52 5.17
CA GLY A 131 -2.03 -10.52 6.19
C GLY A 131 -1.47 -9.13 5.85
N SER A 132 -0.22 -9.06 5.38
CA SER A 132 0.39 -7.83 4.88
C SER A 132 -0.37 -7.23 3.70
N LEU A 133 -0.77 -8.06 2.74
CA LEU A 133 -1.51 -7.62 1.56
C LEU A 133 -2.87 -7.04 1.96
N ILE A 134 -3.59 -7.72 2.85
CA ILE A 134 -4.90 -7.27 3.34
C ILE A 134 -4.75 -5.92 4.08
N SER A 135 -3.77 -5.79 4.98
CA SER A 135 -3.59 -4.55 5.74
C SER A 135 -3.27 -3.36 4.83
N ALA A 136 -2.40 -3.56 3.83
CA ALA A 136 -2.07 -2.52 2.89
C ALA A 136 -3.25 -2.19 1.95
N PHE A 137 -4.02 -3.19 1.52
CA PHE A 137 -5.19 -2.99 0.67
C PHE A 137 -6.27 -2.15 1.35
N VAL A 138 -6.52 -2.39 2.65
CA VAL A 138 -7.40 -1.53 3.45
C VAL A 138 -6.86 -0.09 3.50
N GLY A 139 -5.56 0.08 3.71
CA GLY A 139 -4.90 1.39 3.67
C GLY A 139 -5.07 2.11 2.32
N LEU A 140 -4.94 1.39 1.20
CA LEU A 140 -5.14 1.93 -0.14
C LEU A 140 -6.58 2.38 -0.38
N ILE A 141 -7.58 1.58 0.03
CA ILE A 141 -8.99 1.97 -0.11
C ILE A 141 -9.26 3.27 0.63
N VAL A 142 -8.82 3.37 1.89
CA VAL A 142 -9.00 4.59 2.69
C VAL A 142 -8.28 5.78 2.04
N PHE A 143 -7.06 5.58 1.51
CA PHE A 143 -6.31 6.61 0.81
C PHE A 143 -7.03 7.11 -0.45
N VAL A 144 -7.56 6.22 -1.28
CA VAL A 144 -8.29 6.56 -2.51
C VAL A 144 -9.60 7.29 -2.18
N LEU A 145 -10.38 6.80 -1.21
CA LEU A 145 -11.63 7.46 -0.79
C LEU A 145 -11.35 8.87 -0.24
N PHE A 146 -10.28 9.02 0.54
CA PHE A 146 -9.87 10.31 1.07
C PHE A 146 -9.41 11.27 -0.04
N MET A 147 -8.63 10.78 -1.01
CA MET A 147 -8.24 11.56 -2.19
C MET A 147 -9.47 12.03 -2.98
N LEU A 148 -10.42 11.13 -3.26
CA LEU A 148 -11.66 11.47 -3.97
C LEU A 148 -12.50 12.51 -3.22
N TYR A 149 -12.62 12.37 -1.90
CA TYR A 149 -13.31 13.37 -1.07
C TYR A 149 -12.69 14.76 -1.20
N ASN A 150 -11.35 14.84 -1.19
CA ASN A 150 -10.65 16.11 -1.32
C ASN A 150 -10.80 16.75 -2.70
N ILE A 151 -10.71 15.93 -3.76
CA ILE A 151 -10.95 16.38 -5.13
C ILE A 151 -12.38 16.90 -5.26
N PHE A 152 -13.37 16.13 -4.82
CA PHE A 152 -14.78 16.50 -4.89
C PHE A 152 -15.06 17.82 -4.17
N LYS A 153 -14.51 17.99 -2.97
CA LYS A 153 -14.64 19.22 -2.19
C LYS A 153 -14.10 20.43 -2.96
N ILE A 154 -12.92 20.33 -3.57
CA ILE A 154 -12.29 21.43 -4.31
C ILE A 154 -13.10 21.77 -5.56
N VAL A 155 -13.44 20.76 -6.37
CA VAL A 155 -14.25 20.95 -7.58
C VAL A 155 -15.62 21.55 -7.25
N SER A 156 -16.27 21.11 -6.17
CA SER A 156 -17.56 21.63 -5.75
C SER A 156 -17.51 23.09 -5.26
N LEU A 157 -16.36 23.52 -4.72
CA LEU A 157 -16.12 24.91 -4.32
C LEU A 157 -15.91 25.81 -5.54
N ASP A 158 -15.15 25.36 -6.53
CA ASP A 158 -14.96 26.11 -7.78
C ASP A 158 -16.29 26.30 -8.54
N LEU A 159 -17.14 25.26 -8.57
CA LEU A 159 -18.48 25.32 -9.16
C LEU A 159 -19.43 26.30 -8.44
N HIS A 160 -19.26 26.51 -7.13
CA HIS A 160 -20.05 27.50 -6.38
C HIS A 160 -19.54 28.93 -6.55
N VAL A 161 -18.26 29.14 -6.83
CA VAL A 161 -17.68 30.49 -7.05
C VAL A 161 -18.04 31.02 -8.45
N CYS A 162 -18.26 30.13 -9.43
CA CYS A 162 -18.65 30.51 -10.79
C CYS A 162 -20.16 30.71 -11.01
N ARG A 163 -21.01 30.48 -10.00
CA ARG A 163 -22.46 30.74 -10.04
C ARG A 163 -22.80 31.99 -9.24
#